data_AF-A0A5D2MDN7-F1
#
_entry.id   AF-A0A5D2MDN7-F1
#
_cell.length_a   1.000
_cell.length_b   1.000
_cell.length_c   1.000
_cell.angle_alpha   90.00
_cell.angle_beta   90.00
_cell.angle_gamma   90.00
#
_symmetry.space_group_name_H-M   'P 1'
#
loop_
_entity.id
_entity.type
_entity.pdbx_description
1 polymer ?
#
loop_
_entity_poly.entity_id
_entity_poly.type
_entity_poly.pdbx_seq_one_letter_code
_entity_poly.pdbx_strand_id
1 'polypeptide(L)' 'MDTVSRSVKAGLQFPVGRIGRYLKKGRYSQRVGRTGAPVYLAAVLEYLAADVISIFTKR' A
#
# COMPACT_ATOMS: atom_id res chain seq x y z
N MET A 1 23.28 -5.88 -7.36
CA MET A 1 22.22 -4.87 -7.62
C MET A 1 20.98 -5.32 -6.88
N ASP A 2 20.84 -4.87 -5.63
CA ASP A 2 19.72 -5.27 -4.79
C ASP A 2 18.40 -4.76 -5.34
N THR A 3 17.44 -5.67 -5.50
CA THR A 3 16.12 -5.33 -6.05
C THR A 3 15.36 -4.51 -5.02
N VAL A 4 15.32 -3.18 -5.19
CA VAL A 4 14.59 -2.29 -4.28
C VAL A 4 13.09 -2.57 -4.39
N SER A 5 12.47 -2.89 -3.26
CA SER A 5 11.03 -3.17 -3.23
C SER A 5 10.21 -1.93 -3.57
N ARG A 6 9.05 -2.12 -4.22
CA ARG A 6 8.13 -1.01 -4.55
C ARG A 6 7.62 -0.23 -3.34
N SER A 7 7.60 -0.88 -2.16
CA SER A 7 7.28 -0.21 -0.89
C SER A 7 8.40 0.73 -0.46
N VAL A 8 9.66 0.27 -0.51
CA VAL A 8 10.84 1.09 -0.17
C VAL A 8 10.97 2.28 -1.12
N LYS A 9 10.70 2.09 -2.42
CA LYS A 9 10.68 3.18 -3.40
C LYS A 9 9.56 4.21 -3.17
N ALA A 10 8.44 3.79 -2.56
CA ALA A 10 7.31 4.66 -2.25
C ALA A 10 7.40 5.29 -0.84
N GLY A 11 8.40 4.91 -0.03
CA GLY A 11 8.51 5.36 1.35
C GLY A 11 7.42 4.83 2.29
N LEU A 12 6.76 3.72 1.93
CA LEU A 12 5.64 3.15 2.66
C LEU A 12 6.07 1.89 3.43
N GLN A 13 5.63 1.76 4.68
CA GLN A 13 5.77 0.53 5.46
C GLN A 13 4.84 -0.57 4.91
N PHE A 14 3.70 -0.18 4.35
CA PHE A 14 2.74 -1.14 3.83
C PHE A 14 3.23 -1.81 2.54
N PRO A 15 2.97 -3.12 2.34
CA PRO A 15 3.47 -3.88 1.19
C PRO A 15 2.68 -3.59 -0.10
N VAL A 16 3.09 -2.55 -0.84
CA VAL A 16 2.54 -2.11 -2.14
C VAL A 16 2.47 -3.26 -3.15
N GLY A 17 3.50 -4.12 -3.19
CA GLY A 17 3.54 -5.26 -4.11
C GLY A 17 2.43 -6.28 -3.85
N ARG A 18 2.09 -6.52 -2.57
CA ARG A 18 1.04 -7.44 -2.14
C ARG A 18 -0.34 -6.86 -2.44
N ILE A 19 -0.53 -5.57 -2.20
CA ILE A 19 -1.77 -4.84 -2.53
C ILE A 19 -2.06 -4.90 -4.03
N GLY A 20 -1.05 -4.68 -4.87
CA GLY A 20 -1.21 -4.83 -6.32
C GLY A 20 -1.58 -6.25 -6.75
N ARG A 21 -1.11 -7.29 -6.04
CA ARG A 21 -1.52 -8.68 -6.29
C ARG A 21 -2.99 -8.91 -5.92
N TYR A 22 -3.43 -8.37 -4.78
CA TYR A 22 -4.83 -8.49 -4.36
C TYR A 22 -5.79 -7.72 -5.27
N LEU A 23 -5.40 -6.55 -5.76
CA LEU A 23 -6.21 -5.79 -6.73
C LEU A 23 -6.42 -6.58 -8.04
N LYS A 24 -5.40 -7.31 -8.50
CA LYS A 24 -5.52 -8.19 -9.67
C LYS A 24 -6.36 -9.43 -9.39
N LYS A 25 -6.18 -10.07 -8.23
CA LYS A 25 -6.94 -11.26 -7.83
C LYS A 25 -8.42 -10.95 -7.61
N GLY A 26 -8.74 -9.79 -7.06
CA GLY A 26 -10.11 -9.35 -6.78
C GLY A 26 -10.92 -8.93 -8.02
N ARG A 27 -10.32 -8.92 -9.22
CA ARG A 27 -11.00 -8.56 -10.48
C ARG A 27 -11.74 -7.19 -10.43
N TYR A 28 -11.27 -6.25 -9.61
CA TYR A 28 -11.91 -4.92 -9.46
C TYR A 28 -11.89 -4.07 -10.73
N SER A 29 -11.00 -4.37 -11.69
CA SER A 29 -10.96 -3.75 -13.01
C SER A 29 -10.26 -4.67 -14.01
N GLN A 30 -10.57 -4.52 -15.30
CA GLN A 30 -9.85 -5.20 -16.38
C GLN A 30 -8.36 -4.85 -16.40
N ARG A 31 -7.99 -3.63 -15.99
CA ARG A 31 -6.59 -3.18 -15.92
C ARG A 31 -6.36 -2.37 -14.65
N VAL A 32 -5.59 -2.94 -13.73
CA VAL A 32 -5.09 -2.21 -12.56
C VAL A 32 -3.83 -1.45 -12.95
N GLY A 33 -3.82 -0.13 -12.72
CA GLY A 33 -2.65 0.72 -12.95
C GLY A 33 -1.41 0.13 -12.26
N ARG A 34 -0.32 -0.06 -13.01
CA ARG A 34 0.85 -0.85 -12.55
C ARG A 34 1.53 -0.30 -11.29
N THR A 35 1.47 1.02 -11.09
CA THR A 35 2.21 1.70 -10.03
C THR A 35 1.31 2.59 -9.16
N GLY A 36 0.47 3.45 -9.76
CA GLY A 36 -0.34 4.42 -9.00
C GLY A 36 -1.41 3.79 -8.10
N ALA A 37 -2.19 2.84 -8.63
CA ALA A 37 -3.29 2.21 -7.88
C ALA A 37 -2.85 1.50 -6.58
N PRO A 38 -1.83 0.61 -6.59
CA PRO A 38 -1.39 -0.05 -5.37
C PRO A 38 -0.65 0.87 -4.40
N VAL A 39 0.02 1.92 -4.87
CA VAL A 39 0.72 2.90 -4.01
C VAL A 39 -0.27 3.80 -3.29
N TYR A 40 -1.28 4.31 -4.00
CA TYR A 40 -2.33 5.14 -3.40
C TYR A 40 -3.08 4.38 -2.31
N LEU A 41 -3.50 3.15 -2.62
CA LEU A 41 -4.21 2.32 -1.64
C LEU A 41 -3.33 1.97 -0.43
N ALA A 42 -2.03 1.70 -0.64
CA ALA A 42 -1.10 1.46 0.46
C ALA A 42 -0.96 2.70 1.36
N ALA A 43 -0.83 3.90 0.77
CA ALA A 43 -0.68 5.14 1.52
C ALA A 43 -1.92 5.47 2.37
N VAL A 44 -3.13 5.31 1.81
CA VAL A 44 -4.37 5.55 2.55
C VAL A 44 -4.54 4.57 3.71
N LEU A 45 -4.24 3.29 3.48
CA LEU A 45 -4.32 2.27 4.53
C LEU A 45 -3.29 2.50 5.64
N GLU A 46 -2.07 2.89 5.28
CA GLU A 46 -1.01 3.21 6.24
C GLU A 46 -1.35 4.44 7.07
N TYR A 47 -1.90 5.49 6.43
CA TYR A 47 -2.37 6.68 7.11
C TYR A 47 -3.48 6.37 8.13
N LEU A 48 -4.51 5.63 7.72
CA LEU A 48 -5.61 5.27 8.62
C LEU A 48 -5.14 4.38 9.78
N ALA A 49 -4.25 3.41 9.51
CA ALA A 49 -3.70 2.57 10.55
C ALA A 49 -2.87 3.38 11.55
N ALA A 50 -2.04 4.32 11.06
CA ALA A 50 -1.25 5.21 11.90
C ALA A 50 -2.12 6.12 12.77
N ASP A 51 -3.19 6.70 12.22
CA ASP A 51 -4.14 7.53 12.97
C ASP A 51 -4.82 6.75 14.08
N VAL A 52 -5.32 5.55 13.78
CA VAL A 52 -5.94 4.67 14.78
C VAL A 52 -4.94 4.33 15.88
N ILE A 53 -3.76 3.83 15.53
CA ILE A 53 -2.72 3.49 16.51
C ILE A 53 -2.32 4.71 17.36
N SER A 54 -2.20 5.87 16.74
CA SER A 54 -1.90 7.13 17.42
C SER A 54 -2.97 7.48 18.45
N ILE A 55 -4.25 7.43 18.07
CA ILE A 55 -5.37 7.71 18.98
C ILE A 55 -5.39 6.74 20.16
N PHE A 56 -5.11 5.45 19.94
CA PHE A 56 -5.05 4.46 21.01
C PHE A 56 -3.84 4.65 21.93
N THR A 57 -2.70 5.08 21.39
CA THR A 57 -1.44 5.19 22.14
C THR A 57 -1.34 6.52 22.91
N LYS A 58 -2.04 7.57 22.47
CA LYS A 58 -1.93 8.94 23.01
C LYS A 58 -2.95 9.24 24.13
N ARG A 59 -3.44 8.19 24.78
CA ARG A 59 -4.31 8.23 25.97
C ARG A 59 -3.50 8.43 27.25
#